data_AF-A0A178J473-F1
#
_entry.id   AF-A0A178J473-F1
#
_cell.length_a   1.000
_cell.length_b   1.000
_cell.length_c   1.000
_cell.angle_alpha   90.00
_cell.angle_beta   90.00
_cell.angle_gamma   90.00
#
_symmetry.space_group_name_H-M   'P 1'
#
loop_
_entity.id
_entity.type
_entity.pdbx_description
1 polymer ?
#
loop_
_entity_poly.entity_id
_entity_poly.type
_entity_poly.pdbx_seq_one_letter_code
_entity_poly.pdbx_strand_id
1 'polypeptide(L)'
;MKFGISQDGSDDLLEYPINQVKSLLYREASNVRHYENLKFLMNCYKTQHEAEQVLNLYYRGKLPPLPPIHLQLGGLSMNDPYLIACGTTNFDVFSIYMMNLCSLFGIQKFLNQGNEYDDIKKHAQEVKELIYNERNEWLPKPVKLWRNKVAAHYAAADPQKNDNVLTLMDSLSAVPQYKFPRYTVASMNIVVDGKTSQLQEWSVTRVYDDLTDKLSLRPLVPLINTRLVGPNGEKDPLLTSS
;
A
#
# COMPACT_ATOMS: atom_id res chain seq x y z
N MET A 1 25.01 27.82 -0.72
CA MET A 1 25.22 26.41 -0.30
C MET A 1 25.23 25.58 -1.57
N LYS A 2 26.42 25.14 -2.03
CA LYS A 2 26.53 24.26 -3.19
C LYS A 2 26.32 22.83 -2.70
N PHE A 3 25.20 22.20 -3.07
CA PHE A 3 25.02 20.77 -2.85
C PHE A 3 26.04 20.03 -3.72
N GLY A 4 26.79 19.11 -3.08
CA GLY A 4 27.97 18.47 -3.63
C GLY A 4 27.66 17.51 -4.78
N ILE A 5 28.19 17.88 -5.93
CA ILE A 5 28.81 17.09 -7.02
C ILE A 5 29.20 15.64 -6.64
N SER A 6 28.79 14.66 -7.44
CA SER A 6 29.70 13.56 -7.84
C SER A 6 30.29 13.96 -9.20
N GLN A 7 31.61 13.84 -9.35
CA GLN A 7 32.33 14.13 -10.60
C GLN A 7 32.31 12.93 -11.55
N ASP A 8 31.61 11.85 -11.19
CA ASP A 8 31.52 10.61 -11.93
C ASP A 8 30.07 10.08 -11.88
N GLY A 9 29.27 10.42 -12.90
CA GLY A 9 27.97 9.78 -13.15
C GLY A 9 26.76 10.43 -12.49
N SER A 10 25.74 10.68 -13.29
CA SER A 10 24.39 11.16 -12.94
C SER A 10 23.61 10.29 -11.94
N ASP A 11 24.19 9.17 -11.49
CA ASP A 11 23.50 8.13 -10.73
C ASP A 11 23.23 8.52 -9.26
N ASP A 12 24.02 9.40 -8.64
CA ASP A 12 23.93 9.70 -7.20
C ASP A 12 22.84 10.73 -6.79
N LEU A 13 22.50 11.70 -7.66
CA LEU A 13 21.64 12.83 -7.25
C LEU A 13 20.19 12.41 -6.94
N LEU A 14 19.70 11.36 -7.58
CA LEU A 14 18.35 10.84 -7.37
C LEU A 14 18.29 9.57 -6.53
N GLU A 15 19.42 8.90 -6.30
CA GLU A 15 19.45 7.70 -5.48
C GLU A 15 18.94 8.00 -4.05
N TYR A 16 19.42 9.08 -3.43
CA TYR A 16 18.97 9.48 -2.10
C TYR A 16 17.44 9.72 -2.02
N PRO A 17 16.82 10.60 -2.83
CA PRO A 17 15.37 10.80 -2.76
C PRO A 17 14.57 9.55 -3.16
N ILE A 18 15.06 8.72 -4.10
CA ILE A 18 14.43 7.44 -4.43
C ILE A 18 14.41 6.51 -3.22
N ASN A 19 15.56 6.34 -2.55
CA ASN A 19 15.68 5.49 -1.37
C ASN A 19 14.86 6.03 -0.19
N GLN A 20 14.74 7.35 -0.05
CA GLN A 20 13.86 7.98 0.93
C GLN A 20 12.39 7.63 0.65
N VAL A 21 11.93 7.74 -0.60
CA VAL A 21 10.55 7.38 -0.97
C VAL A 21 10.30 5.87 -0.79
N LYS A 22 11.23 5.00 -1.17
CA LYS A 22 11.14 3.55 -0.92
C LYS A 22 11.02 3.23 0.57
N SER A 23 11.76 3.95 1.42
CA SER A 23 11.68 3.80 2.88
C SER A 23 10.32 4.24 3.45
N LEU A 24 9.72 5.29 2.88
CA LEU A 24 8.38 5.75 3.26
C LEU A 24 7.31 4.74 2.81
N LEU A 25 7.41 4.19 1.61
CA LEU A 25 6.55 3.09 1.15
C LEU A 25 6.65 1.87 2.08
N TYR A 26 7.87 1.48 2.46
CA TYR A 26 8.11 0.39 3.41
C TYR A 26 7.44 0.68 4.77
N ARG A 27 7.56 1.91 5.28
CA ARG A 27 6.96 2.31 6.55
C ARG A 27 5.44 2.17 6.52
N GLU A 28 4.78 2.71 5.50
CA GLU A 28 3.32 2.63 5.38
C GLU A 28 2.86 1.17 5.25
N ALA A 29 3.52 0.38 4.39
CA ALA A 29 3.18 -1.04 4.23
C ALA A 29 3.48 -1.87 5.49
N SER A 30 4.56 -1.56 6.22
CA SER A 30 4.89 -2.20 7.51
C SER A 30 3.87 -1.88 8.59
N ASN A 31 3.36 -0.65 8.63
CA ASN A 31 2.29 -0.27 9.56
C ASN A 31 1.03 -1.10 9.28
N VAL A 32 0.60 -1.19 8.02
CA VAL A 32 -0.57 -2.02 7.66
C VAL A 32 -0.31 -3.49 8.01
N ARG A 33 0.87 -4.04 7.68
CA ARG A 33 1.25 -5.42 8.01
C ARG A 33 1.25 -5.70 9.52
N HIS A 34 1.64 -4.72 10.33
CA HIS A 34 1.57 -4.81 11.79
C HIS A 34 0.13 -5.08 12.24
N TYR A 35 -0.80 -4.27 11.76
CA TYR A 35 -2.21 -4.44 12.11
C TYR A 35 -2.83 -5.69 11.51
N GLU A 36 -2.43 -6.13 10.32
CA GLU A 36 -2.90 -7.41 9.76
C GLU A 36 -2.51 -8.59 10.66
N ASN A 37 -1.29 -8.58 11.18
CA ASN A 37 -0.81 -9.58 12.14
C ASN A 37 -1.50 -9.45 13.50
N LEU A 38 -1.72 -8.23 14.00
CA LEU A 38 -2.47 -8.00 15.22
C LEU A 38 -3.89 -8.53 15.08
N LYS A 39 -4.56 -8.22 13.97
CA LYS A 39 -5.93 -8.65 13.69
C LYS A 39 -6.04 -10.17 13.61
N PHE A 40 -5.05 -10.83 13.00
CA PHE A 40 -4.96 -12.28 13.02
C PHE A 40 -4.87 -12.83 14.46
N LEU A 41 -3.99 -12.27 15.29
CA LEU A 41 -3.83 -12.69 16.69
C LEU A 41 -5.07 -12.38 17.54
N MET A 42 -5.81 -11.31 17.26
CA MET A 42 -7.09 -11.03 17.92
C MET A 42 -8.17 -12.08 17.62
N ASN A 43 -8.03 -12.89 16.56
CA ASN A 43 -8.88 -14.08 16.33
C ASN A 43 -8.42 -15.30 17.15
N CYS A 44 -7.26 -15.22 17.81
CA CYS A 44 -6.68 -16.29 18.61
C CYS A 44 -6.80 -16.00 20.12
N TYR A 45 -6.70 -14.73 20.52
CA TYR A 45 -6.67 -14.30 21.92
C TYR A 45 -7.93 -13.53 22.32
N LYS A 46 -8.26 -13.55 23.61
CA LYS A 46 -9.50 -12.94 24.14
C LYS A 46 -9.42 -11.42 24.17
N THR A 47 -8.22 -10.88 24.36
CA THR A 47 -7.99 -9.44 24.50
C THR A 47 -6.97 -8.93 23.49
N GLN A 48 -7.10 -7.66 23.07
CA GLN A 48 -6.10 -7.00 22.24
C GLN A 48 -4.72 -6.97 22.92
N HIS A 49 -4.68 -6.79 24.23
CA HIS A 49 -3.43 -6.74 24.99
C HIS A 49 -2.63 -8.05 24.89
N GLU A 50 -3.29 -9.20 25.03
CA GLU A 50 -2.65 -10.51 24.83
C GLU A 50 -2.13 -10.66 23.40
N ALA A 51 -2.92 -10.26 22.40
CA ALA A 51 -2.52 -10.31 21.00
C ALA A 51 -1.28 -9.43 20.73
N GLU A 52 -1.20 -8.23 21.32
CA GLU A 52 -0.03 -7.34 21.22
C GLU A 52 1.21 -7.92 21.89
N GLN A 53 1.08 -8.54 23.07
CA GLN A 53 2.20 -9.23 23.73
C GLN A 53 2.77 -10.33 22.84
N VAL A 54 1.91 -11.13 22.22
CA VAL A 54 2.32 -12.22 21.31
C VAL A 54 2.92 -11.68 20.02
N LEU A 55 2.39 -10.57 19.49
CA LEU A 55 2.95 -9.89 18.32
C LEU A 55 4.37 -9.37 18.59
N ASN A 56 4.62 -8.83 19.78
CA ASN A 56 5.95 -8.41 20.20
C ASN A 56 6.92 -9.59 20.32
N LEU A 57 6.46 -10.74 20.79
CA LEU A 57 7.27 -11.97 20.81
C LEU A 57 7.57 -12.46 19.39
N TYR A 58 6.59 -12.39 18.47
CA TYR A 58 6.78 -12.70 17.05
C TYR A 58 7.88 -11.85 16.41
N TYR A 59 7.88 -10.53 16.62
CA TYR A 59 8.93 -9.65 16.12
C TYR A 59 10.31 -9.93 16.71
N ARG A 60 10.38 -10.56 17.88
CA ARG A 60 11.62 -11.05 18.49
C ARG A 60 12.01 -12.46 18.05
N GLY A 61 11.31 -13.03 17.06
CA GLY A 61 11.55 -14.38 16.55
C GLY A 61 11.05 -15.50 17.47
N LYS A 62 10.20 -15.19 18.46
CA LYS A 62 9.70 -16.12 19.47
C LYS A 62 8.17 -16.26 19.39
N LEU A 63 7.63 -16.75 18.28
CA LEU A 63 6.19 -16.98 18.18
C LEU A 63 5.81 -18.18 19.07
N PRO A 64 5.00 -17.99 20.14
CA PRO A 64 4.50 -19.13 20.91
C PRO A 64 3.52 -19.96 20.07
N PRO A 65 3.27 -21.23 20.45
CA PRO A 65 2.16 -21.99 19.88
C PRO A 65 0.86 -21.19 19.98
N LEU A 66 0.14 -21.09 18.86
CA LEU A 66 -1.13 -20.37 18.85
C LEU A 66 -2.24 -21.23 19.46
N PRO A 67 -3.19 -20.63 20.20
CA PRO A 67 -4.41 -21.30 20.60
C PRO A 67 -5.29 -21.60 19.36
N PRO A 68 -6.39 -22.37 19.51
CA PRO A 68 -7.36 -22.56 18.45
C PRO A 68 -7.80 -21.24 17.82
N ILE A 69 -7.76 -21.16 16.49
CA ILE A 69 -8.07 -19.93 15.75
C ILE A 69 -9.58 -19.85 15.57
N HIS A 70 -10.18 -18.76 16.05
CA HIS A 70 -11.59 -18.45 15.84
C HIS A 70 -11.72 -17.34 14.78
N LEU A 71 -11.58 -17.70 13.50
CA LEU A 71 -11.72 -16.74 12.41
C LEU A 71 -13.13 -16.17 12.35
N GLN A 72 -13.29 -14.90 12.69
CA GLN A 72 -14.49 -14.16 12.31
C GLN A 72 -14.33 -13.73 10.84
N LEU A 73 -15.05 -14.41 9.95
CA LEU A 73 -15.07 -14.11 8.52
C LEU A 73 -15.88 -12.84 8.26
N GLY A 74 -15.19 -11.71 8.25
CA GLY A 74 -15.65 -10.48 7.63
C GLY A 74 -16.71 -9.69 8.41
N GLY A 75 -16.60 -8.37 8.31
CA GLY A 75 -17.52 -7.42 8.91
C GLY A 75 -16.82 -6.08 9.13
N LEU A 76 -17.51 -5.00 8.82
CA LEU A 76 -17.06 -3.67 9.24
C LEU A 76 -17.17 -3.61 10.77
N SER A 77 -16.04 -3.46 11.47
CA SER A 77 -16.03 -3.20 12.90
C SER A 77 -15.47 -1.81 13.15
N MET A 78 -16.30 -0.90 13.67
CA MET A 78 -15.85 0.45 14.05
C MET A 78 -14.88 0.44 15.23
N ASN A 79 -14.78 -0.69 15.93
CA ASN A 79 -13.83 -0.92 17.01
C ASN A 79 -12.55 -1.63 16.53
N ASP A 80 -12.35 -1.75 15.22
CA ASP A 80 -11.13 -2.34 14.68
C ASP A 80 -9.92 -1.44 15.01
N PRO A 81 -8.84 -1.97 15.63
CA PRO A 81 -7.70 -1.16 16.03
C PRO A 81 -7.03 -0.42 14.87
N TYR A 82 -7.01 -1.00 13.68
CA TYR A 82 -6.45 -0.35 12.50
C TYR A 82 -7.32 0.81 12.04
N LEU A 83 -8.64 0.63 12.05
CA LEU A 83 -9.58 1.69 11.68
C LEU A 83 -9.47 2.88 12.64
N ILE A 84 -9.41 2.62 13.95
CA ILE A 84 -9.28 3.67 14.97
C ILE A 84 -7.94 4.41 14.84
N ALA A 85 -6.85 3.68 14.63
CA ALA A 85 -5.51 4.26 14.64
C ALA A 85 -5.13 4.95 13.31
N CYS A 86 -5.59 4.40 12.18
CA CYS A 86 -5.07 4.77 10.86
C CYS A 86 -6.15 5.14 9.85
N GLY A 87 -7.35 4.54 9.92
CA GLY A 87 -8.36 4.68 8.86
C GLY A 87 -7.77 4.47 7.46
N THR A 88 -8.04 5.38 6.53
CA THR A 88 -7.46 5.33 5.17
C THR A 88 -6.06 5.91 5.05
N THR A 89 -5.48 6.50 6.10
CA THR A 89 -4.25 7.30 6.00
C THR A 89 -3.08 6.54 5.36
N ASN A 90 -2.85 5.27 5.71
CA ASN A 90 -1.77 4.52 5.06
C ASN A 90 -2.04 4.28 3.56
N PHE A 91 -3.30 4.10 3.14
CA PHE A 91 -3.65 3.97 1.71
C PHE A 91 -3.39 5.29 0.96
N ASP A 92 -3.78 6.41 1.57
CA ASP A 92 -3.61 7.74 0.99
C ASP A 92 -2.13 8.09 0.82
N VAL A 93 -1.37 7.98 1.92
CA VAL A 93 0.07 8.29 1.96
C VAL A 93 0.86 7.35 1.05
N PHE A 94 0.55 6.05 1.05
CA PHE A 94 1.17 5.09 0.14
C PHE A 94 0.94 5.45 -1.32
N SER A 95 -0.29 5.82 -1.69
CA SER A 95 -0.64 6.19 -3.06
C SER A 95 0.10 7.44 -3.55
N ILE A 96 0.34 8.39 -2.65
CA ILE A 96 1.12 9.60 -2.92
C ILE A 96 2.59 9.25 -3.14
N TYR A 97 3.19 8.44 -2.27
CA TYR A 97 4.60 8.07 -2.42
C TYR A 97 4.85 7.16 -3.62
N MET A 98 3.88 6.34 -4.04
CA MET A 98 3.97 5.59 -5.30
C MET A 98 4.02 6.54 -6.51
N MET A 99 3.20 7.59 -6.52
CA MET A 99 3.25 8.63 -7.57
C MET A 99 4.60 9.37 -7.57
N ASN A 100 5.12 9.67 -6.39
CA ASN A 100 6.42 10.34 -6.24
C ASN A 100 7.55 9.44 -6.76
N LEU A 101 7.55 8.16 -6.41
CA LEU A 101 8.56 7.20 -6.89
C LEU A 101 8.58 7.12 -8.42
N CYS A 102 7.41 6.96 -9.05
CA CYS A 102 7.32 6.96 -10.52
C CYS A 102 7.82 8.28 -11.12
N SER A 103 7.55 9.40 -10.46
CA SER A 103 8.03 10.71 -10.93
C SER A 103 9.54 10.83 -10.81
N LEU A 104 10.15 10.31 -9.73
CA LEU A 104 11.59 10.28 -9.54
C LEU A 104 12.28 9.38 -10.58
N PHE A 105 11.71 8.21 -10.90
CA PHE A 105 12.22 7.36 -11.99
C PHE A 105 12.17 8.06 -13.34
N GLY A 106 11.11 8.83 -13.63
CA GLY A 106 11.01 9.57 -14.89
C GLY A 106 12.06 10.68 -14.98
N ILE A 107 12.29 11.40 -13.89
CA ILE A 107 13.37 12.40 -13.81
C ILE A 107 14.73 11.72 -13.90
N GLN A 108 14.93 10.56 -13.29
CA GLN A 108 16.18 9.80 -13.40
C GLN A 108 16.47 9.38 -14.84
N LYS A 109 15.47 8.89 -15.58
CA LYS A 109 15.61 8.60 -17.01
C LYS A 109 15.99 9.85 -17.81
N PHE A 110 15.41 11.01 -17.49
CA PHE A 110 15.76 12.28 -18.14
C PHE A 110 17.22 12.70 -17.88
N LEU A 111 17.67 12.62 -16.63
CA LEU A 111 19.05 12.97 -16.27
C LEU A 111 20.07 11.99 -16.86
N ASN A 112 19.73 10.70 -16.93
CA ASN A 112 20.58 9.67 -17.53
C ASN A 112 20.75 9.80 -19.05
N GLN A 113 20.00 10.69 -19.70
CA GLN A 113 20.23 11.10 -21.10
C GLN A 113 21.32 12.18 -21.23
N GLY A 114 21.92 12.64 -20.13
CA GLY A 114 22.94 13.68 -20.09
C GLY A 114 22.41 15.09 -19.83
N ASN A 115 21.12 15.23 -19.47
CA ASN A 115 20.51 16.52 -19.14
C ASN A 115 20.80 16.93 -17.68
N GLU A 116 20.76 18.23 -17.40
CA GLU A 116 20.89 18.76 -16.04
C GLU A 116 19.52 19.06 -15.41
N TYR A 117 19.49 19.21 -14.07
CA TYR A 117 18.26 19.59 -13.35
C TYR A 117 17.65 20.91 -13.84
N ASP A 118 18.49 21.88 -14.20
CA ASP A 118 18.03 23.17 -14.70
C ASP A 118 17.35 23.07 -16.08
N ASP A 119 17.59 21.97 -16.82
CA ASP A 119 16.97 21.71 -18.11
C ASP A 119 15.55 21.16 -17.99
N ILE A 120 15.14 20.66 -16.83
CA ILE A 120 13.77 20.16 -16.58
C ILE A 120 12.72 21.20 -16.95
N LYS A 121 12.97 22.49 -16.67
CA LYS A 121 12.03 23.58 -16.99
C LYS A 121 11.97 23.85 -18.50
N LYS A 122 13.09 23.70 -19.20
CA LYS A 122 13.20 23.91 -20.66
C LYS A 122 12.57 22.74 -21.43
N HIS A 123 12.73 21.52 -20.90
CA HIS A 123 12.25 20.26 -21.49
C HIS A 123 11.03 19.69 -20.74
N ALA A 124 10.16 20.56 -20.22
CA ALA A 124 9.09 20.16 -19.31
C ALA A 124 8.13 19.11 -19.91
N GLN A 125 7.91 19.13 -21.22
CA GLN A 125 7.03 18.17 -21.90
C GLN A 125 7.66 16.78 -21.98
N GLU A 126 8.94 16.70 -22.35
CA GLU A 126 9.71 15.45 -22.39
C GLU A 126 9.77 14.80 -21.00
N VAL A 127 10.07 15.58 -19.96
CA VAL A 127 10.07 15.09 -18.57
C VAL A 127 8.70 14.55 -18.16
N LYS A 128 7.61 15.24 -18.54
CA LYS A 128 6.24 14.75 -18.27
C LYS A 128 5.96 13.42 -18.96
N GLU A 129 6.43 13.24 -20.19
CA GLU A 129 6.25 12.00 -20.94
C GLU A 129 7.03 10.84 -20.31
N LEU A 130 8.28 11.07 -19.89
CA LEU A 130 9.06 10.08 -19.15
C LEU A 130 8.38 9.69 -17.84
N ILE A 131 7.93 10.67 -17.04
CA ILE A 131 7.17 10.40 -15.81
C ILE A 131 5.88 9.62 -16.09
N TYR A 132 5.18 9.93 -17.18
CA TYR A 132 3.96 9.24 -17.57
C TYR A 132 4.24 7.77 -17.93
N ASN A 133 5.33 7.51 -18.63
CA ASN A 133 5.77 6.15 -18.96
C ASN A 133 6.07 5.34 -17.69
N GLU A 134 6.81 5.91 -16.73
CA GLU A 134 7.07 5.23 -15.45
C GLU A 134 5.80 4.96 -14.67
N ARG A 135 4.83 5.89 -14.69
CA ARG A 135 3.53 5.65 -14.04
C ARG A 135 2.77 4.51 -14.70
N ASN A 136 2.85 4.36 -16.02
CA ASN A 136 2.18 3.24 -16.70
C ASN A 136 2.87 1.90 -16.43
N GLU A 137 4.19 1.92 -16.25
CA GLU A 137 4.98 0.73 -15.96
C GLU A 137 4.81 0.27 -14.49
N TRP A 138 4.91 1.21 -13.55
CA TRP A 138 5.11 0.88 -12.13
C TRP A 138 3.91 1.15 -11.23
N LEU A 139 2.98 2.05 -11.60
CA LEU A 139 1.87 2.41 -10.73
C LEU A 139 0.69 1.45 -10.90
N PRO A 140 0.33 0.65 -9.88
CA PRO A 140 -0.79 -0.26 -10.01
C PRO A 140 -2.10 0.50 -10.22
N LYS A 141 -2.93 -0.01 -11.13
CA LYS A 141 -4.24 0.58 -11.49
C LYS A 141 -5.11 0.95 -10.27
N PRO A 142 -5.33 0.09 -9.26
CA PRO A 142 -6.14 0.46 -8.11
C PRO A 142 -5.54 1.62 -7.30
N VAL A 143 -4.20 1.67 -7.16
CA VAL A 143 -3.50 2.78 -6.48
C VAL A 143 -3.68 4.09 -7.24
N LYS A 144 -3.58 4.06 -8.57
CA LYS A 144 -3.82 5.23 -9.44
C LYS A 144 -5.25 5.75 -9.30
N LEU A 145 -6.24 4.86 -9.31
CA LEU A 145 -7.64 5.22 -9.14
C LEU A 145 -7.88 5.82 -7.75
N TRP A 146 -7.38 5.17 -6.69
CA TRP A 146 -7.45 5.68 -5.32
C TRP A 146 -6.84 7.07 -5.19
N ARG A 147 -5.62 7.26 -5.71
CA ARG A 147 -4.95 8.57 -5.68
C ARG A 147 -5.78 9.65 -6.34
N ASN A 148 -6.38 9.36 -7.50
CA ASN A 148 -7.11 10.35 -8.28
C ASN A 148 -8.52 10.64 -7.76
N LYS A 149 -9.12 9.71 -7.02
CA LYS A 149 -10.53 9.78 -6.62
C LYS A 149 -10.73 9.94 -5.12
N VAL A 150 -9.72 9.67 -4.31
CA VAL A 150 -9.80 9.72 -2.84
C VAL A 150 -8.67 10.57 -2.28
N ALA A 151 -7.40 10.19 -2.51
CA ALA A 151 -6.28 10.77 -1.77
C ALA A 151 -5.86 12.19 -2.23
N ALA A 152 -5.88 12.48 -3.54
CA ALA A 152 -5.46 13.80 -4.05
C ALA A 152 -6.64 14.77 -4.15
N HIS A 153 -7.75 14.29 -4.73
CA HIS A 153 -9.02 15.01 -4.83
C HIS A 153 -10.12 13.98 -4.60
N TYR A 154 -11.03 14.25 -3.67
CA TYR A 154 -12.23 13.46 -3.55
C TYR A 154 -13.03 13.58 -4.84
N ALA A 155 -13.49 12.46 -5.41
CA ALA A 155 -14.27 12.46 -6.64
C ALA A 155 -15.51 13.38 -6.52
N ALA A 156 -16.10 13.46 -5.32
CA ALA A 156 -17.19 14.38 -5.03
C ALA A 156 -16.81 15.87 -5.10
N ALA A 157 -15.53 16.22 -4.87
CA ALA A 157 -15.02 17.59 -4.94
C ALA A 157 -14.48 17.98 -6.33
N ASP A 158 -14.05 17.00 -7.14
CA ASP A 158 -13.62 17.18 -8.54
C ASP A 158 -14.20 16.08 -9.46
N PRO A 159 -15.51 16.11 -9.73
CA PRO A 159 -16.19 15.05 -10.47
C PRO A 159 -15.79 15.06 -11.95
N GLN A 160 -15.39 13.89 -12.46
CA GLN A 160 -15.08 13.70 -13.87
C GLN A 160 -16.34 13.25 -14.64
N LYS A 161 -16.40 13.53 -15.95
CA LYS A 161 -17.57 13.24 -16.82
C LYS A 161 -18.09 11.80 -16.69
N ASN A 162 -17.20 10.85 -16.42
CA ASN A 162 -17.53 9.43 -16.35
C ASN A 162 -17.74 8.92 -14.93
N ASP A 163 -17.59 9.75 -13.89
CA ASP A 163 -17.78 9.32 -12.51
C ASP A 163 -19.25 9.03 -12.24
N ASN A 164 -19.52 7.83 -11.70
CA ASN A 164 -20.87 7.48 -11.26
C ASN A 164 -21.11 7.91 -9.81
N VAL A 165 -22.38 8.06 -9.44
CA VAL A 165 -22.79 8.50 -8.09
C VAL A 165 -22.15 7.66 -6.99
N LEU A 166 -21.99 6.36 -7.22
CA LEU A 166 -21.35 5.47 -6.26
C LEU A 166 -19.87 5.78 -6.04
N THR A 167 -19.13 6.15 -7.09
CA THR A 167 -17.73 6.57 -6.98
C THR A 167 -17.62 7.87 -6.18
N LEU A 168 -18.57 8.80 -6.37
CA LEU A 168 -18.62 10.05 -5.60
C LEU A 168 -18.88 9.77 -4.12
N MET A 169 -19.85 8.91 -3.80
CA MET A 169 -20.17 8.52 -2.42
C MET A 169 -19.01 7.77 -1.75
N ASP A 170 -18.51 6.73 -2.40
CA ASP A 170 -17.43 5.86 -1.91
C ASP A 170 -16.14 6.67 -1.70
N SER A 171 -15.88 7.71 -2.51
CA SER A 171 -14.72 8.59 -2.29
C SER A 171 -14.72 9.33 -0.96
N LEU A 172 -15.90 9.62 -0.39
CA LEU A 172 -16.04 10.36 0.87
C LEU A 172 -16.19 9.46 2.09
N SER A 173 -16.56 8.19 1.88
CA SER A 173 -16.93 7.27 2.96
C SER A 173 -16.14 5.96 2.93
N ALA A 174 -15.04 5.90 2.17
CA ALA A 174 -14.21 4.71 2.11
C ALA A 174 -13.66 4.35 3.50
N VAL A 175 -13.91 3.12 3.92
CA VAL A 175 -13.42 2.57 5.18
C VAL A 175 -12.63 1.30 4.90
N PRO A 176 -11.41 1.14 5.45
CA PRO A 176 -10.70 -0.13 5.37
C PRO A 176 -11.49 -1.26 6.02
N GLN A 177 -11.47 -2.42 5.39
CA GLN A 177 -12.09 -3.64 5.87
C GLN A 177 -11.03 -4.72 5.96
N TYR A 178 -11.07 -5.51 7.03
CA TYR A 178 -10.23 -6.69 7.13
C TYR A 178 -10.86 -7.83 6.33
N LYS A 179 -10.30 -8.13 5.16
CA LYS A 179 -10.59 -9.29 4.35
C LYS A 179 -9.44 -10.27 4.49
N PHE A 180 -9.64 -11.24 5.37
CA PHE A 180 -8.58 -12.16 5.76
C PHE A 180 -7.75 -12.63 4.54
N PRO A 181 -6.40 -12.46 4.55
CA PRO A 181 -5.58 -12.00 5.68
C PRO A 181 -5.19 -10.52 5.68
N ARG A 182 -5.79 -9.68 4.82
CA ARG A 182 -5.32 -8.31 4.55
C ARG A 182 -6.38 -7.23 4.84
N TYR A 183 -5.92 -6.02 5.11
CA TYR A 183 -6.82 -4.86 5.05
C TYR A 183 -6.96 -4.39 3.60
N THR A 184 -8.20 -4.11 3.21
CA THR A 184 -8.57 -3.62 1.87
C THR A 184 -9.46 -2.38 1.96
N VAL A 185 -9.39 -1.50 0.96
CA VAL A 185 -10.37 -0.42 0.74
C VAL A 185 -11.19 -0.69 -0.52
N ALA A 186 -12.27 0.07 -0.74
CA ALA A 186 -13.17 -0.06 -1.90
C ALA A 186 -13.75 -1.47 -2.08
N SER A 187 -13.94 -2.17 -0.96
CA SER A 187 -14.40 -3.56 -0.89
C SER A 187 -15.92 -3.70 -0.74
N MET A 188 -16.62 -2.60 -0.48
CA MET A 188 -18.08 -2.56 -0.41
C MET A 188 -18.66 -2.46 -1.82
N ASN A 189 -19.19 -3.58 -2.32
CA ASN A 189 -19.96 -3.61 -3.56
C ASN A 189 -21.35 -3.01 -3.32
N ILE A 190 -21.46 -1.70 -3.36
CA ILE A 190 -22.76 -1.02 -3.45
C ILE A 190 -23.18 -1.07 -4.93
N VAL A 191 -24.39 -1.58 -5.20
CA VAL A 191 -24.99 -1.60 -6.54
C VAL A 191 -26.22 -0.70 -6.52
N VAL A 192 -26.23 0.34 -7.34
CA VAL A 192 -27.39 1.23 -7.55
C VAL A 192 -27.64 1.31 -9.05
N ASP A 193 -28.86 1.02 -9.48
CA ASP A 193 -29.28 0.99 -10.88
C ASP A 193 -28.36 0.15 -11.79
N GLY A 194 -27.88 -0.99 -11.28
CA GLY A 194 -26.98 -1.89 -11.99
C GLY A 194 -25.54 -1.39 -12.16
N LYS A 195 -25.18 -0.24 -11.57
CA LYS A 195 -23.83 0.31 -11.59
C LYS A 195 -23.11 0.02 -10.27
N THR A 196 -21.79 -0.14 -10.32
CA THR A 196 -20.89 -0.27 -9.16
C THR A 196 -19.90 0.89 -9.10
N SER A 197 -19.31 1.16 -7.94
CA SER A 197 -18.19 2.11 -7.82
C SER A 197 -17.07 1.76 -8.80
N GLN A 198 -16.38 2.77 -9.32
CA GLN A 198 -15.18 2.58 -10.15
C GLN A 198 -13.92 2.33 -9.32
N LEU A 199 -13.98 2.60 -8.01
CA LEU A 199 -12.89 2.28 -7.10
C LEU A 199 -12.72 0.76 -7.06
N GLN A 200 -11.51 0.31 -7.30
CA GLN A 200 -11.16 -1.10 -7.30
C GLN A 200 -10.64 -1.48 -5.93
N GLU A 201 -11.10 -2.62 -5.40
CA GLU A 201 -10.59 -3.16 -4.16
C GLU A 201 -9.07 -3.38 -4.23
N TRP A 202 -8.35 -2.95 -3.20
CA TRP A 202 -6.92 -3.21 -3.08
C TRP A 202 -6.42 -3.16 -1.65
N SER A 203 -5.22 -3.69 -1.44
CA SER A 203 -4.50 -3.72 -0.16
C SER A 203 -3.09 -3.14 -0.35
N VAL A 204 -2.66 -2.30 0.60
CA VAL A 204 -1.30 -1.74 0.64
C VAL A 204 -0.26 -2.86 0.68
N THR A 205 -0.43 -3.84 1.56
CA THR A 205 0.58 -4.90 1.75
C THR A 205 0.66 -5.82 0.55
N ARG A 206 -0.47 -6.16 -0.09
CA ARG A 206 -0.47 -6.94 -1.34
C ARG A 206 0.27 -6.22 -2.45
N VAL A 207 -0.07 -4.94 -2.69
CA VAL A 207 0.60 -4.14 -3.72
C VAL A 207 2.10 -4.03 -3.43
N TYR A 208 2.48 -3.81 -2.18
CA TYR A 208 3.88 -3.73 -1.79
C TYR A 208 4.61 -5.06 -2.01
N ASP A 209 4.03 -6.18 -1.60
CA ASP A 209 4.56 -7.53 -1.83
C ASP A 209 4.80 -7.75 -3.34
N ASP A 210 3.82 -7.45 -4.19
CA ASP A 210 3.88 -7.62 -5.66
C ASP A 210 4.96 -6.76 -6.35
N LEU A 211 5.34 -5.64 -5.71
CA LEU A 211 6.36 -4.71 -6.19
C LEU A 211 7.74 -4.94 -5.56
N THR A 212 7.83 -5.79 -4.53
CA THR A 212 9.04 -5.92 -3.71
C THR A 212 10.25 -6.32 -4.55
N ASP A 213 10.12 -7.40 -5.33
CA ASP A 213 11.24 -7.88 -6.16
C ASP A 213 11.51 -6.95 -7.34
N LYS A 214 10.44 -6.42 -7.95
CA LYS A 214 10.53 -5.59 -9.16
C LYS A 214 11.23 -4.25 -8.92
N LEU A 215 11.03 -3.67 -7.73
CA LEU A 215 11.58 -2.37 -7.36
C LEU A 215 12.71 -2.48 -6.33
N SER A 216 13.19 -3.71 -6.06
CA SER A 216 14.20 -4.00 -5.03
C SER A 216 13.86 -3.35 -3.69
N LEU A 217 12.61 -3.52 -3.24
CA LEU A 217 12.14 -2.98 -1.97
C LEU A 217 12.55 -3.90 -0.82
N ARG A 218 12.58 -3.34 0.39
CA ARG A 218 12.80 -4.13 1.60
C ARG A 218 11.59 -5.04 1.84
N PRO A 219 11.75 -6.36 2.01
CA PRO A 219 10.61 -7.24 2.25
C PRO A 219 9.93 -6.93 3.58
N LEU A 220 8.60 -7.04 3.60
CA LEU A 220 7.81 -6.91 4.83
C LEU A 220 8.05 -8.10 5.75
N VAL A 221 7.78 -7.91 7.05
CA VAL A 221 7.61 -9.03 7.96
C VAL A 221 6.45 -9.89 7.42
N PRO A 222 6.62 -11.22 7.30
CA PRO A 222 5.56 -12.06 6.76
C PRO A 222 4.35 -12.07 7.70
N LEU A 223 3.20 -12.42 7.12
CA LEU A 223 2.01 -12.66 7.93
C LEU A 223 2.23 -13.86 8.85
N ILE A 224 1.66 -13.83 10.05
CA ILE A 224 1.75 -14.94 11.01
C ILE A 224 1.03 -16.18 10.44
N ASN A 225 -0.10 -15.99 9.77
CA ASN A 225 -0.90 -17.10 9.23
C ASN A 225 -0.16 -17.90 8.13
N THR A 226 0.74 -17.28 7.36
CA THR A 226 1.51 -17.99 6.32
C THR A 226 2.62 -18.87 6.88
N ARG A 227 2.92 -18.74 8.18
CA ARG A 227 3.87 -19.58 8.92
C ARG A 227 3.20 -20.78 9.62
N LEU A 228 1.88 -20.87 9.56
CA LEU A 228 1.18 -21.98 10.19
C LEU A 228 1.29 -23.24 9.34
N VAL A 229 1.86 -24.26 9.97
CA VAL A 229 2.06 -25.59 9.40
C VAL A 229 1.28 -26.56 10.28
N GLY A 230 0.37 -27.30 9.69
CA GLY A 230 -0.37 -28.37 10.33
C GLY A 230 0.56 -29.50 10.82
N PRO A 231 0.06 -30.40 11.66
CA PRO A 231 0.85 -31.46 12.30
C PRO A 231 1.59 -32.39 11.31
N ASN A 232 1.12 -32.46 10.06
CA ASN A 232 1.72 -33.29 9.00
C ASN A 232 2.63 -32.51 8.03
N GLY A 233 2.97 -31.26 8.33
CA GLY A 233 3.76 -30.41 7.41
C GLY A 233 2.92 -29.66 6.36
N GLU A 234 1.60 -29.86 6.37
CA GLU A 234 0.66 -29.22 5.43
C GLU A 234 0.36 -27.78 5.88
N LYS A 235 0.47 -26.79 4.99
CA LYS A 235 -0.04 -25.45 5.31
C LYS A 235 -1.57 -25.53 5.39
N ASP A 236 -2.16 -24.97 6.44
CA ASP A 236 -3.61 -25.06 6.71
C ASP A 236 -4.43 -24.63 5.46
N PRO A 237 -5.38 -25.44 4.97
CA PRO A 237 -6.15 -25.17 3.76
C PRO A 237 -6.89 -23.82 3.78
N LEU A 238 -7.36 -23.38 4.97
CA LEU A 238 -8.01 -22.08 5.17
C LEU A 238 -7.02 -20.91 5.10
N LEU A 239 -5.71 -21.19 5.10
CA LEU A 239 -4.59 -20.26 5.08
C LEU A 239 -3.80 -20.32 3.75
N THR A 240 -4.11 -21.28 2.87
CA THR A 240 -3.44 -21.47 1.56
C THR A 240 -4.22 -20.97 0.36
N SER A 241 -5.50 -20.61 0.50
CA SER A 241 -6.26 -20.00 -0.58
C SER A 241 -6.17 -18.48 -0.49
N SER A 242 -5.11 -17.90 -1.08
CA SER A 242 -4.95 -16.47 -1.37
C SER A 242 -4.14 -16.29 -2.64
#